data_AF-A0A0F4RCH9-F1
#
_entry.id   AF-A0A0F4RCH9-F1
#
_cell.length_a   1.000
_cell.length_b   1.000
_cell.length_c   1.000
_cell.angle_alpha   90.00
_cell.angle_beta   90.00
_cell.angle_gamma   90.00
#
_symmetry.space_group_name_H-M   'P 1'
#
loop_
_entity.id
_entity.type
_entity.pdbx_description
1 polymer ?
#
loop_
_entity_poly.entity_id
_entity_poly.type
_entity_poly.pdbx_seq_one_letter_code
_entity_poly.pdbx_strand_id
1 'polypeptide(L)'
;MVLRFRLILLSILLTIAGQVLAHAPYYTQVEKLEVQDGEGLSLKLLHGDGIIAGDPVRAVVVDSEFRVRAISPLALNLHIFCEQQEGSRRCSVYDSVAAVVYQLDLSSWALGPVIEEQGKPLRTAYPEDMGQNFGFAQRPATLLEIVRFEGDKVMSFPLVAVLSLIWSTLTALLYAPLAWRLYLNKGRLQPWNLSTVLLILLRLGGVAGLLFIAIVGWAWEPYSIYYASFFALLGLLVALFLSRPKRKLLKSGHLSG
;
A
#
# COMPACT_ATOMS: atom_id res chain seq x y z
N MET A 1 10.39 21.52 26.70
CA MET A 1 10.41 21.42 25.21
C MET A 1 11.38 20.35 24.71
N VAL A 2 12.59 20.24 25.28
CA VAL A 2 13.62 19.24 24.93
C VAL A 2 13.17 17.78 25.13
N LEU A 3 12.39 17.48 26.17
CA LEU A 3 11.91 16.11 26.46
C LEU A 3 10.93 15.57 25.39
N ARG A 4 10.10 16.45 24.81
CA ARG A 4 9.14 16.08 23.75
C ARG A 4 9.85 15.80 22.42
N PHE A 5 10.93 16.54 22.13
CA PHE A 5 11.75 16.32 20.94
C PHE A 5 12.54 15.00 21.02
N ARG A 6 13.04 14.65 22.21
CA ARG A 6 13.72 13.36 22.44
C ARG A 6 12.79 12.16 22.29
N LEU A 7 11.53 12.26 22.72
CA LEU A 7 10.53 11.20 22.54
C LEU A 7 10.14 11.00 21.07
N ILE A 8 9.99 12.08 20.31
CA ILE A 8 9.72 12.01 18.86
C ILE A 8 10.92 11.38 18.13
N LEU A 9 12.14 11.82 18.43
CA LEU A 9 13.36 11.26 17.84
C LEU A 9 13.55 9.78 18.20
N LEU A 10 13.26 9.39 19.45
CA LEU A 10 13.31 8.00 19.90
C LEU A 10 12.25 7.14 19.19
N SER A 11 11.04 7.67 18.98
CA SER A 11 10.00 6.96 18.23
C SER A 11 10.38 6.77 16.76
N ILE A 12 11.01 7.77 16.13
CA ILE A 12 11.52 7.69 14.77
C ILE A 12 12.68 6.69 14.68
N LEU A 13 13.61 6.70 15.64
CA LEU A 13 14.71 5.73 15.71
C LEU A 13 14.21 4.29 15.94
N LEU A 14 13.17 4.10 16.77
CA LEU A 14 12.56 2.78 17.00
C LEU A 14 11.78 2.28 15.78
N THR A 15 11.21 3.16 14.95
CA THR A 15 10.61 2.77 13.67
C THR A 15 11.65 2.45 12.59
N ILE A 16 12.84 3.04 12.65
CA ILE A 16 13.95 2.74 11.71
C ILE A 16 14.70 1.46 12.12
N ALA A 17 14.72 1.11 13.41
CA ALA A 17 15.34 -0.10 13.92
C ALA A 17 14.54 -1.40 13.60
N GLY A 18 13.40 -1.28 12.91
CA GLY A 18 12.60 -2.41 12.46
C GLY A 18 13.23 -3.10 11.25
N GLN A 19 14.00 -4.15 11.55
CA GLN A 19 14.23 -5.34 10.72
C GLN A 19 15.06 -5.19 9.44
N VAL A 20 16.39 -5.14 9.63
CA VAL A 20 17.34 -5.77 8.69
C VAL A 20 17.60 -7.17 9.23
N LEU A 21 16.66 -8.08 9.00
CA LEU A 21 16.87 -9.51 9.26
C LEU A 21 16.74 -10.19 7.91
N ALA A 22 17.85 -10.77 7.44
CA ALA A 22 17.80 -11.68 6.31
C ALA A 22 16.94 -12.88 6.70
N HIS A 23 15.79 -13.07 6.04
CA HIS A 23 14.91 -14.19 6.32
C HIS A 23 15.00 -15.23 5.21
N ALA A 24 14.87 -16.50 5.57
CA ALA A 24 14.70 -17.56 4.58
C ALA A 24 13.37 -17.35 3.83
N PRO A 25 13.25 -17.81 2.58
CA PRO A 25 12.00 -17.74 1.84
C PRO A 25 10.84 -18.31 2.65
N TYR A 26 9.65 -17.76 2.46
CA TYR A 26 8.48 -18.17 3.22
C TYR A 26 7.17 -17.98 2.43
N TYR A 27 6.12 -18.68 2.87
CA TYR A 27 4.78 -18.54 2.33
C TYR A 27 3.90 -17.70 3.26
N THR A 28 3.18 -16.73 2.71
CA THR A 28 2.22 -15.90 3.47
C THR A 28 0.77 -16.32 3.25
N GLN A 29 0.42 -16.71 2.03
CA GLN A 29 -0.92 -17.16 1.67
C GLN A 29 -0.85 -18.45 0.86
N VAL A 30 -1.70 -19.42 1.20
CA VAL A 30 -1.76 -20.73 0.56
C VAL A 30 -3.21 -21.08 0.28
N GLU A 31 -3.55 -21.27 -0.98
CA GLU A 31 -4.88 -21.62 -1.45
C GLU A 31 -4.83 -22.95 -2.21
N LYS A 32 -5.75 -23.85 -1.88
CA LYS A 32 -5.92 -25.09 -2.65
C LYS A 32 -6.69 -24.78 -3.93
N LEU A 33 -6.18 -25.28 -5.05
CA LEU A 33 -6.85 -25.19 -6.34
C LEU A 33 -7.58 -26.49 -6.62
N GLU A 34 -8.83 -26.38 -7.08
CA GLU A 34 -9.59 -27.52 -7.59
C GLU A 34 -9.35 -27.60 -9.09
N VAL A 35 -8.58 -28.60 -9.54
CA VAL A 35 -8.38 -28.89 -10.96
C VAL A 35 -9.26 -30.06 -11.36
N GLN A 36 -9.78 -30.04 -12.59
CA GLN A 36 -10.73 -31.03 -13.11
C GLN A 36 -10.22 -32.48 -13.07
N ASP A 37 -8.90 -32.70 -12.97
CA ASP A 37 -8.28 -34.03 -12.99
C ASP A 37 -7.94 -34.59 -11.60
N GLY A 38 -8.35 -33.94 -10.50
CA GLY A 38 -8.09 -34.41 -9.14
C GLY A 38 -6.64 -34.26 -8.67
N GLU A 39 -5.77 -33.64 -9.47
CA GLU A 39 -4.43 -33.24 -9.05
C GLU A 39 -4.51 -32.23 -7.89
N GLY A 40 -3.83 -32.54 -6.78
CA GLY A 40 -3.75 -31.65 -5.63
C GLY A 40 -2.78 -30.51 -5.89
N LEU A 41 -3.31 -29.36 -6.33
CA LEU A 41 -2.51 -28.16 -6.57
C LEU A 41 -2.74 -27.11 -5.50
N SER A 42 -1.72 -26.30 -5.28
CA SER A 42 -1.76 -25.18 -4.35
C SER A 42 -1.15 -23.93 -4.95
N LEU A 43 -1.90 -22.83 -4.90
CA LEU A 43 -1.46 -21.49 -5.24
C LEU A 43 -0.91 -20.84 -3.97
N LYS A 44 0.32 -20.34 -4.02
CA LYS A 44 1.01 -19.78 -2.86
C LYS A 44 1.68 -18.47 -3.20
N LEU A 45 1.80 -17.57 -2.22
CA LEU A 45 2.65 -16.39 -2.30
C LEU A 45 4.00 -16.69 -1.65
N LEU A 46 5.03 -16.81 -2.48
CA LEU A 46 6.41 -17.04 -2.08
C LEU A 46 7.11 -15.69 -1.92
N HIS A 47 7.56 -15.40 -0.71
CA HIS A 47 8.34 -14.22 -0.38
C HIS A 47 9.83 -14.57 -0.28
N GLY A 48 10.66 -13.66 -0.76
CA GLY A 48 12.12 -13.73 -0.69
C GLY A 48 12.67 -12.97 0.49
N ASP A 49 13.91 -12.50 0.35
CA ASP A 49 14.58 -11.69 1.36
C ASP A 49 14.59 -10.20 0.93
N GLY A 50 13.81 -9.39 1.62
CA GLY A 50 13.86 -7.94 1.50
C GLY A 50 15.10 -7.37 2.18
N ILE A 51 16.26 -7.36 1.50
CA ILE A 51 17.50 -6.84 2.09
C ILE A 51 17.42 -5.31 2.32
N ILE A 52 16.74 -4.57 1.43
CA ILE A 52 16.69 -3.08 1.43
C ILE A 52 15.26 -2.54 1.22
N ALA A 53 14.28 -3.37 0.90
CA ALA A 53 12.91 -2.95 0.63
C ALA A 53 11.95 -4.09 0.96
N GLY A 54 10.64 -3.90 0.74
CA GLY A 54 9.62 -4.91 0.92
C GLY A 54 9.97 -6.20 0.18
N ASP A 55 9.68 -7.34 0.82
CA ASP A 55 10.12 -8.64 0.33
C ASP A 55 9.62 -8.89 -1.10
N PRO A 56 10.51 -9.23 -2.04
CA PRO A 56 10.09 -9.64 -3.38
C PRO A 56 9.13 -10.82 -3.24
N VAL A 57 8.07 -10.82 -4.03
CA VAL A 57 7.03 -11.84 -3.96
C VAL A 57 6.67 -12.35 -5.36
N ARG A 58 6.46 -13.66 -5.45
CA ARG A 58 5.87 -14.33 -6.61
C ARG A 58 4.72 -15.21 -6.17
N ALA A 59 3.68 -15.27 -7.00
CA ALA A 59 2.71 -16.33 -6.90
C ALA A 59 3.24 -17.57 -7.62
N VAL A 60 3.18 -18.71 -6.94
CA VAL A 60 3.61 -20.01 -7.47
C VAL A 60 2.48 -21.01 -7.36
N VAL A 61 2.32 -21.86 -8.38
CA VAL A 61 1.46 -23.04 -8.28
C VAL A 61 2.34 -24.25 -8.08
N VAL A 62 2.03 -25.07 -7.07
CA VAL A 62 2.81 -26.22 -6.68
C VAL A 62 1.92 -27.46 -6.64
N ASP A 63 2.44 -28.57 -7.18
CA ASP A 63 1.75 -29.87 -7.19
C ASP A 63 1.99 -30.68 -5.90
N SER A 64 1.39 -31.87 -5.83
CA SER A 64 1.52 -32.78 -4.69
C SER A 64 2.94 -33.33 -4.50
N GLU A 65 3.79 -33.25 -5.51
CA GLU A 65 5.20 -33.63 -5.46
C GLU A 65 6.11 -32.42 -5.16
N PHE A 66 5.53 -31.29 -4.74
CA PHE A 66 6.24 -30.05 -4.42
C PHE A 66 6.94 -29.40 -5.61
N ARG A 67 6.56 -29.77 -6.84
CA ARG A 67 7.11 -29.17 -8.06
C ARG A 67 6.29 -27.99 -8.50
N VAL A 68 6.98 -26.99 -9.03
CA VAL A 68 6.34 -25.80 -9.59
C VAL A 68 5.61 -26.14 -10.89
N ARG A 69 4.41 -25.60 -11.05
CA ARG A 69 3.57 -25.69 -12.25
C ARG A 69 3.31 -24.34 -12.91
N ALA A 70 3.43 -23.25 -12.16
CA ALA A 70 3.33 -21.88 -12.65
C ALA A 70 4.11 -20.92 -11.75
N ILE A 71 4.64 -19.84 -12.34
CA ILE A 71 5.39 -18.78 -11.66
C ILE A 71 4.95 -17.43 -12.23
N SER A 72 4.40 -16.56 -11.38
CA SER A 72 4.05 -15.20 -11.78
C SER A 72 5.31 -14.34 -11.99
N PRO A 73 5.19 -13.19 -12.68
CA PRO A 73 6.20 -12.15 -12.60
C PRO A 73 6.53 -11.75 -11.16
N LEU A 74 7.76 -11.30 -10.96
CA LEU A 74 8.23 -10.75 -9.69
C LEU A 74 7.49 -9.45 -9.38
N ALA A 75 6.97 -9.33 -8.17
CA ALA A 75 6.25 -8.16 -7.68
C ALA A 75 6.66 -7.83 -6.25
N LEU A 76 6.10 -6.75 -5.71
CA LEU A 76 6.36 -6.30 -4.32
C LEU A 76 5.14 -6.42 -3.42
N ASN A 77 3.94 -6.60 -4.00
CA ASN A 77 2.72 -6.68 -3.22
C ASN A 77 1.63 -7.47 -3.95
N LEU A 78 1.61 -8.79 -3.72
CA LEU A 78 0.63 -9.70 -4.30
C LEU A 78 -0.38 -10.15 -3.25
N HIS A 79 -1.61 -10.38 -3.69
CA HIS A 79 -2.68 -10.96 -2.89
C HIS A 79 -3.40 -12.05 -3.70
N ILE A 80 -3.59 -13.24 -3.11
CA ILE A 80 -4.43 -14.26 -3.74
C ILE A 80 -5.87 -13.98 -3.37
N PHE A 81 -6.74 -14.05 -4.37
CA PHE A 81 -8.15 -13.91 -4.20
C PHE A 81 -8.87 -15.04 -4.92
N CYS A 82 -9.82 -15.68 -4.23
CA CYS A 82 -10.57 -16.80 -4.78
C CYS A 82 -12.07 -16.53 -4.70
N GLU A 83 -12.75 -16.71 -5.82
CA GLU A 83 -14.20 -16.64 -5.93
C GLU A 83 -14.79 -18.01 -6.22
N GLN A 84 -15.95 -18.28 -5.63
CA GLN A 84 -16.77 -19.40 -6.07
C GLN A 84 -17.54 -18.96 -7.30
N GLN A 85 -17.23 -19.54 -8.46
CA GLN A 85 -17.90 -19.27 -9.72
C GLN A 85 -18.45 -20.60 -10.28
N GLU A 86 -19.78 -20.68 -10.42
CA GLU A 86 -20.48 -21.82 -11.04
C GLU A 86 -20.08 -23.20 -10.47
N GLY A 87 -19.89 -23.28 -9.15
CA GLY A 87 -19.51 -24.52 -8.46
C GLY A 87 -18.01 -24.83 -8.48
N SER A 88 -17.18 -24.02 -9.14
CA SER A 88 -15.72 -24.12 -9.13
C SER A 88 -15.08 -22.95 -8.37
N ARG A 89 -14.03 -23.19 -7.58
CA ARG A 89 -13.28 -22.13 -6.91
C ARG A 89 -12.21 -21.58 -7.85
N ARG A 90 -12.43 -20.38 -8.40
CA ARG A 90 -11.48 -19.71 -9.29
C ARG A 90 -10.62 -18.74 -8.49
N CYS A 91 -9.32 -19.00 -8.45
CA CYS A 91 -8.35 -18.11 -7.83
C CYS A 91 -7.64 -17.24 -8.87
N SER A 92 -7.28 -16.03 -8.47
CA SER A 92 -6.48 -15.08 -9.23
C SER A 92 -5.57 -14.33 -8.26
N VAL A 93 -4.51 -13.71 -8.78
CA VAL A 93 -3.53 -12.98 -7.98
C VAL A 93 -3.58 -11.53 -8.38
N TYR A 94 -3.76 -10.63 -7.43
CA TYR A 94 -3.77 -9.19 -7.65
C TYR A 94 -2.46 -8.57 -7.22
N ASP A 95 -1.83 -7.80 -8.10
CA ASP A 95 -0.71 -6.92 -7.81
C ASP A 95 -1.22 -5.52 -7.50
N SER A 96 -1.12 -5.12 -6.25
CA SER A 96 -1.66 -3.84 -5.78
C SER A 96 -0.80 -2.64 -6.20
N VAL A 97 0.48 -2.84 -6.54
CA VAL A 97 1.38 -1.76 -6.97
C VAL A 97 1.17 -1.46 -8.44
N ALA A 98 1.14 -2.51 -9.27
CA ALA A 98 0.95 -2.38 -10.72
C ALA A 98 -0.53 -2.34 -11.14
N ALA A 99 -1.46 -2.64 -10.24
CA ALA A 99 -2.90 -2.74 -10.48
C ALA A 99 -3.26 -3.72 -11.61
N VAL A 100 -2.63 -4.90 -11.57
CA VAL A 100 -2.81 -5.97 -12.55
C VAL A 100 -3.30 -7.24 -11.85
N VAL A 101 -4.05 -8.05 -12.59
CA VAL A 101 -4.51 -9.36 -12.16
C VAL A 101 -3.81 -10.42 -12.98
N TYR A 102 -3.18 -11.37 -12.30
CA TYR A 102 -2.65 -12.60 -12.86
C TYR A 102 -3.68 -13.72 -12.71
N GLN A 103 -4.14 -14.21 -13.85
CA GLN A 103 -5.05 -15.34 -13.93
C GLN A 103 -4.28 -16.59 -14.31
N LEU A 104 -4.67 -17.74 -13.76
CA LEU A 104 -4.08 -19.01 -14.14
C LEU A 104 -4.35 -19.30 -15.62
N ASP A 105 -3.29 -19.58 -16.36
CA ASP A 105 -3.35 -20.00 -17.77
C ASP A 105 -2.73 -21.38 -17.91
N LEU A 106 -3.59 -22.40 -17.88
CA LEU A 106 -3.21 -23.81 -17.95
C LEU A 106 -2.42 -24.15 -19.22
N SER A 107 -2.60 -23.39 -20.31
CA SER A 107 -1.94 -23.65 -21.59
C SER A 107 -0.44 -23.33 -21.57
N SER A 108 -0.01 -22.45 -20.67
CA SER A 108 1.39 -22.06 -20.48
C SER A 108 2.04 -22.71 -19.26
N TRP A 109 1.44 -23.77 -18.71
CA TRP A 109 2.02 -24.49 -17.58
C TRP A 109 3.22 -25.34 -18.01
N ALA A 110 4.20 -25.42 -17.12
CA ALA A 110 5.39 -26.22 -17.32
C ALA A 110 5.77 -26.95 -16.03
N LEU A 111 6.47 -28.08 -16.16
CA LEU A 111 7.01 -28.81 -15.02
C LEU A 111 8.32 -28.15 -14.58
N GLY A 112 8.28 -27.48 -13.44
CA GLY A 112 9.41 -26.81 -12.82
C GLY A 112 10.13 -27.67 -11.76
N PRO A 113 11.13 -27.09 -11.07
CA PRO A 113 11.86 -27.78 -10.02
C PRO A 113 10.99 -28.00 -8.77
N VAL A 114 11.45 -28.88 -7.89
CA VAL A 114 10.94 -29.00 -6.53
C VAL A 114 11.35 -27.76 -5.74
N ILE A 115 10.38 -27.08 -5.12
CA ILE A 115 10.64 -25.84 -4.36
C ILE A 115 10.23 -25.93 -2.90
N GLU A 116 9.63 -27.03 -2.47
CA GLU A 116 9.22 -27.24 -1.08
C GLU A 116 9.74 -28.55 -0.50
N GLU A 117 9.98 -28.52 0.81
CA GLU A 117 10.21 -29.70 1.62
C GLU A 117 9.40 -29.55 2.91
N GLN A 118 8.59 -30.56 3.25
CA GLN A 118 7.74 -30.54 4.44
C GLN A 118 6.80 -29.32 4.52
N GLY A 119 6.30 -28.84 3.37
CA GLY A 119 5.37 -27.71 3.28
C GLY A 119 6.01 -26.34 3.53
N LYS A 120 7.34 -26.25 3.57
CA LYS A 120 8.09 -24.99 3.61
C LYS A 120 8.91 -24.83 2.34
N PRO A 121 9.13 -23.61 1.85
CA PRO A 121 9.98 -23.41 0.70
C PRO A 121 11.43 -23.79 1.04
N LEU A 122 12.14 -24.33 0.06
CA LEU A 122 13.56 -24.62 0.19
C LEU A 122 14.33 -23.33 0.42
N ARG A 123 15.46 -23.42 1.13
CA ARG A 123 16.35 -22.26 1.37
C ARG A 123 16.93 -21.66 0.10
N THR A 124 16.84 -22.36 -1.02
CA THR A 124 17.28 -21.92 -2.35
C THR A 124 16.14 -21.43 -3.23
N ALA A 125 14.89 -21.52 -2.76
CA ALA A 125 13.70 -21.12 -3.52
C ALA A 125 13.39 -19.64 -3.29
N TYR A 126 14.34 -18.76 -3.62
CA TYR A 126 14.13 -17.32 -3.61
C TYR A 126 13.33 -16.89 -4.86
N PRO A 127 12.27 -16.07 -4.72
CA PRO A 127 11.49 -15.58 -5.86
C PRO A 127 12.34 -14.89 -6.94
N GLU A 128 13.34 -14.13 -6.55
CA GLU A 128 14.26 -13.41 -7.43
C GLU A 128 15.09 -14.35 -8.31
N ASP A 129 15.40 -15.55 -7.81
CA ASP A 129 16.21 -16.56 -8.50
C ASP A 129 15.37 -17.54 -9.34
N MET A 130 14.04 -17.50 -9.20
CA MET A 130 13.12 -18.30 -9.99
C MET A 130 13.07 -17.75 -11.43
N GLY A 131 13.87 -18.35 -12.33
CA GLY A 131 14.09 -17.95 -13.72
C GLY A 131 12.90 -17.36 -14.50
N GLN A 132 12.33 -18.12 -15.45
CA GLN A 132 11.28 -17.60 -16.34
C GLN A 132 9.88 -17.68 -15.71
N ASN A 133 9.02 -16.74 -16.11
CA ASN A 133 7.62 -16.66 -15.67
C ASN A 133 6.74 -17.47 -16.64
N PHE A 134 5.81 -18.25 -16.13
CA PHE A 134 4.89 -19.06 -16.95
C PHE A 134 3.65 -19.46 -16.16
N GLY A 135 2.59 -19.87 -16.87
CA GLY A 135 1.34 -20.34 -16.29
C GLY A 135 0.41 -19.28 -15.72
N PHE A 136 0.72 -18.00 -15.97
CA PHE A 136 -0.13 -16.86 -15.62
C PHE A 136 -0.34 -15.95 -16.83
N ALA A 137 -1.60 -15.64 -17.13
CA ALA A 137 -1.99 -14.57 -18.03
C ALA A 137 -2.19 -13.27 -17.25
N GLN A 138 -1.64 -12.17 -17.74
CA GLN A 138 -1.75 -10.85 -17.11
C GLN A 138 -2.84 -10.01 -17.79
N ARG A 139 -3.64 -9.31 -16.99
CA ARG A 139 -4.52 -8.25 -17.46
C ARG A 139 -4.59 -7.07 -16.48
N PRO A 140 -4.95 -5.86 -16.92
CA PRO A 140 -5.30 -4.77 -16.01
C PRO A 140 -6.46 -5.17 -15.08
N ALA A 141 -6.39 -4.71 -13.83
CA ALA A 141 -7.51 -4.82 -12.90
C ALA A 141 -8.63 -3.85 -13.30
N THR A 142 -9.87 -4.29 -13.18
CA THR A 142 -11.04 -3.41 -13.33
C THR A 142 -11.18 -2.50 -12.11
N LEU A 143 -11.89 -1.36 -12.25
CA LEU A 143 -12.12 -0.45 -11.13
C LEU A 143 -12.84 -1.12 -9.96
N LEU A 144 -13.80 -2.01 -10.24
CA LEU A 144 -14.53 -2.74 -9.21
C LEU A 144 -13.62 -3.70 -8.44
N GLU A 145 -12.73 -4.40 -9.15
CA GLU A 145 -11.71 -5.27 -8.56
C GLU A 145 -10.76 -4.46 -7.66
N ILE A 146 -10.27 -3.31 -8.14
CA ILE A 146 -9.40 -2.43 -7.35
C ILE A 146 -10.12 -2.01 -6.06
N VAL A 147 -11.34 -1.47 -6.15
CA VAL A 147 -12.10 -1.03 -4.97
C VAL A 147 -12.30 -2.17 -3.98
N ARG A 148 -12.63 -3.37 -4.47
CA ARG A 148 -12.81 -4.56 -3.65
C ARG A 148 -11.51 -4.96 -2.96
N PHE A 149 -10.41 -5.09 -3.71
CA PHE A 149 -9.14 -5.56 -3.18
C PHE A 149 -8.52 -4.58 -2.19
N GLU A 150 -8.53 -3.29 -2.51
CA GLU A 150 -8.06 -2.27 -1.57
C GLU A 150 -8.98 -2.17 -0.33
N GLY A 151 -10.29 -2.39 -0.51
CA GLY A 151 -11.26 -2.44 0.59
C GLY A 151 -11.00 -3.61 1.56
N ASP A 152 -10.77 -4.80 1.03
CA ASP A 152 -10.44 -5.98 1.85
C ASP A 152 -9.13 -5.78 2.63
N LYS A 153 -8.16 -5.07 2.05
CA LYS A 153 -6.91 -4.68 2.72
C LYS A 153 -7.15 -3.74 3.89
N VAL A 154 -8.03 -2.74 3.74
CA VAL A 154 -8.42 -1.83 4.83
C VAL A 154 -9.06 -2.61 5.99
N MET A 155 -9.90 -3.60 5.68
CA MET A 155 -10.55 -4.42 6.69
C MET A 155 -9.60 -5.38 7.40
N SER A 156 -8.62 -5.92 6.65
CA SER A 156 -7.60 -6.84 7.19
C SER A 156 -6.56 -6.12 8.05
N PHE A 157 -6.24 -4.85 7.73
CA PHE A 157 -5.23 -4.05 8.43
C PHE A 157 -5.78 -2.70 8.91
N PRO A 158 -6.76 -2.69 9.82
CA PRO A 158 -7.46 -1.47 10.23
C PRO A 158 -6.53 -0.47 10.93
N LEU A 159 -5.51 -0.95 11.65
CA LEU A 159 -4.53 -0.08 12.30
C LEU A 159 -3.74 0.74 11.27
N VAL A 160 -3.28 0.09 10.19
CA VAL A 160 -2.55 0.75 9.11
C VAL A 160 -3.44 1.78 8.43
N ALA A 161 -4.70 1.43 8.15
CA ALA A 161 -5.69 2.35 7.61
C ALA A 161 -5.91 3.59 8.50
N VAL A 162 -6.04 3.41 9.82
CA VAL A 162 -6.18 4.53 10.77
C VAL A 162 -4.94 5.41 10.77
N LEU A 163 -3.74 4.83 10.78
CA LEU A 163 -2.49 5.57 10.72
C LEU A 163 -2.34 6.34 9.40
N SER A 164 -2.69 5.74 8.26
CA SER A 164 -2.72 6.40 6.95
C SER A 164 -3.67 7.59 6.94
N LEU A 165 -4.85 7.45 7.54
CA LEU A 165 -5.83 8.53 7.66
C LEU A 165 -5.32 9.67 8.56
N ILE A 166 -4.74 9.35 9.72
CA ILE A 166 -4.15 10.34 10.64
C ILE A 166 -3.03 11.10 9.93
N TRP A 167 -2.10 10.39 9.28
CA TRP A 167 -0.99 10.97 8.54
C TRP A 167 -1.47 11.93 7.44
N SER A 168 -2.43 11.48 6.63
CA SER A 168 -3.01 12.28 5.55
C SER A 168 -3.75 13.51 6.08
N THR A 169 -4.48 13.36 7.19
CA THR A 169 -5.19 14.47 7.85
C THR A 169 -4.23 15.50 8.42
N LEU A 170 -3.17 15.08 9.12
CA LEU A 170 -2.15 15.97 9.68
C LEU A 170 -1.43 16.75 8.58
N THR A 171 -1.07 16.08 7.49
CA THR A 171 -0.48 16.72 6.31
C THR A 171 -1.44 17.76 5.72
N ALA A 172 -2.72 17.39 5.57
CA ALA A 172 -3.75 18.29 5.06
C ALA A 172 -4.03 19.49 5.96
N LEU A 173 -3.97 19.35 7.29
CA LEU A 173 -4.17 20.44 8.23
C LEU A 173 -3.11 21.56 8.09
N LEU A 174 -1.92 21.26 7.56
CA LEU A 174 -0.89 22.27 7.33
C LEU A 174 -1.29 23.25 6.21
N TYR A 175 -1.96 22.77 5.16
CA TYR A 175 -2.36 23.60 4.02
C TYR A 175 -3.86 23.94 3.96
N ALA A 176 -4.73 23.27 4.73
CA ALA A 176 -6.16 23.56 4.74
C ALA A 176 -6.53 25.03 5.08
N PRO A 177 -5.85 25.73 6.02
CA PRO A 177 -6.18 27.13 6.28
C PRO A 177 -5.80 28.07 5.12
N LEU A 178 -4.80 27.70 4.31
CA LEU A 178 -4.48 28.42 3.07
C LEU A 178 -5.62 28.27 2.07
N ALA A 179 -6.12 27.04 1.88
CA ALA A 179 -7.26 26.76 1.03
C ALA A 179 -8.51 27.55 1.46
N TRP A 180 -8.81 27.60 2.77
CA TRP A 180 -9.92 28.40 3.27
C TRP A 180 -9.72 29.91 3.07
N ARG A 181 -8.51 30.42 3.26
CA ARG A 181 -8.22 31.85 3.03
C ARG A 181 -8.40 32.23 1.56
N LEU A 182 -7.92 31.39 0.63
CA LEU A 182 -8.10 31.59 -0.81
C LEU A 182 -9.58 31.52 -1.20
N TYR A 183 -10.31 30.54 -0.67
CA TYR A 183 -11.74 30.36 -0.90
C TYR A 183 -12.55 31.57 -0.39
N LEU A 184 -12.34 31.97 0.86
CA LEU A 184 -13.06 33.10 1.48
C LEU A 184 -12.76 34.44 0.79
N ASN A 185 -11.53 34.63 0.32
CA ASN A 185 -11.14 35.85 -0.37
C ASN A 185 -11.49 35.84 -1.88
N LYS A 186 -12.25 34.84 -2.37
CA LYS A 186 -12.58 34.67 -3.80
C LYS A 186 -11.34 34.74 -4.70
N GLY A 187 -10.23 34.14 -4.25
CA GLY A 187 -8.96 34.16 -4.97
C GLY A 187 -8.19 35.49 -4.92
N ARG A 188 -8.68 36.53 -4.21
CA ARG A 188 -7.94 37.79 -4.08
C ARG A 188 -6.81 37.67 -3.06
N LEU A 189 -5.58 37.92 -3.52
CA LEU A 189 -4.39 37.97 -2.68
C LEU A 189 -4.36 39.31 -1.93
N GLN A 190 -4.76 39.29 -0.66
CA GLN A 190 -4.48 40.41 0.24
C GLN A 190 -2.97 40.57 0.45
N PRO A 191 -2.47 41.78 0.76
CA PRO A 191 -1.07 41.96 1.13
C PRO A 191 -0.73 41.09 2.36
N TRP A 192 0.38 40.36 2.28
CA TRP A 192 0.83 39.48 3.36
C TRP A 192 1.84 40.20 4.24
N ASN A 193 1.58 40.23 5.55
CA ASN A 193 2.60 40.65 6.51
C ASN A 193 3.73 39.60 6.54
N LEU A 194 4.96 40.02 6.86
CA LEU A 194 6.12 39.13 6.93
C LEU A 194 5.88 37.88 7.78
N SER A 195 5.16 38.02 8.90
CA SER A 195 4.78 36.89 9.77
C SER A 195 3.86 35.87 9.07
N THR A 196 2.94 36.33 8.22
CA THR A 196 2.09 35.47 7.40
C THR A 196 2.93 34.70 6.39
N VAL A 197 3.85 35.40 5.69
CA VAL A 197 4.75 34.77 4.73
C VAL A 197 5.57 33.67 5.42
N LEU A 198 6.18 33.97 6.57
CA LEU A 198 6.99 33.02 7.32
C LEU A 198 6.19 31.79 7.77
N LEU A 199 4.98 31.99 8.27
CA LEU A 199 4.09 30.87 8.68
C LEU A 199 3.68 30.00 7.49
N ILE A 200 3.46 30.59 6.33
CA ILE A 200 3.14 29.85 5.10
C ILE A 200 4.34 29.03 4.65
N LEU A 201 5.53 29.62 4.62
CA LEU A 201 6.77 28.91 4.30
C LEU A 201 7.02 27.75 5.27
N LEU A 202 6.81 27.96 6.57
CA LEU A 202 6.95 26.92 7.59
C LEU A 202 5.98 25.75 7.34
N ARG A 203 4.73 26.05 6.99
CA ARG A 203 3.72 25.02 6.67
C ARG A 203 4.06 24.26 5.40
N LEU A 204 4.47 24.95 4.35
CA LEU A 204 4.90 24.32 3.10
C LEU A 204 6.13 23.44 3.32
N GLY A 205 7.10 23.91 4.11
CA GLY A 205 8.24 23.10 4.53
C GLY A 205 7.82 21.86 5.32
N GLY A 206 6.85 21.99 6.23
CA GLY A 206 6.28 20.86 6.96
C GLY A 206 5.58 19.84 6.04
N VAL A 207 4.78 20.31 5.07
CA VAL A 207 4.15 19.45 4.06
C VAL A 207 5.20 18.74 3.23
N ALA A 208 6.22 19.46 2.73
CA ALA A 208 7.30 18.87 1.96
C ALA A 208 8.05 17.80 2.76
N GLY A 209 8.32 18.04 4.05
CA GLY A 209 8.93 17.05 4.94
C GLY A 209 8.07 15.80 5.14
N LEU A 210 6.76 15.96 5.37
CA LEU A 210 5.85 14.82 5.51
C LEU A 210 5.67 14.04 4.19
N LEU A 211 5.59 14.73 3.05
CA LEU A 211 5.55 14.09 1.75
C LEU A 211 6.85 13.34 1.45
N PHE A 212 8.01 13.91 1.79
CA PHE A 212 9.30 13.24 1.64
C PHE A 212 9.33 11.94 2.46
N ILE A 213 8.91 11.97 3.72
CA ILE A 213 8.82 10.76 4.56
C ILE A 213 7.86 9.73 3.93
N ALA A 214 6.71 10.17 3.42
CA ALA A 214 5.75 9.28 2.77
C ALA A 214 6.31 8.65 1.48
N ILE A 215 7.05 9.40 0.68
CA ILE A 215 7.71 8.92 -0.55
C ILE A 215 8.81 7.92 -0.20
N VAL A 216 9.66 8.21 0.78
CA VAL A 216 10.70 7.29 1.24
C VAL A 216 10.08 6.02 1.80
N GLY A 217 9.02 6.14 2.61
CA GLY A 217 8.27 4.99 3.12
C GLY A 217 7.64 4.15 2.00
N TRP A 218 7.05 4.79 1.00
CA TRP A 218 6.51 4.10 -0.18
C TRP A 218 7.60 3.41 -1.02
N ALA A 219 8.78 4.02 -1.16
CA ALA A 219 9.90 3.39 -1.84
C ALA A 219 10.41 2.15 -1.11
N TRP A 220 10.29 2.13 0.22
CA TRP A 220 10.65 0.98 1.06
C TRP A 220 9.59 -0.12 1.02
N GLU A 221 8.32 0.23 1.19
CA GLU A 221 7.20 -0.71 1.17
C GLU A 221 6.10 -0.19 0.23
N PRO A 222 6.19 -0.50 -1.09
CA PRO A 222 5.24 0.02 -2.04
C PRO A 222 3.82 -0.45 -1.78
N TYR A 223 2.92 0.51 -1.75
CA TYR A 223 1.49 0.29 -1.65
C TYR A 223 0.78 0.92 -2.86
N SER A 224 -0.46 0.50 -3.06
CA SER A 224 -1.31 0.95 -4.16
C SER A 224 -1.47 2.48 -4.19
N ILE A 225 -1.32 3.06 -5.39
CA ILE A 225 -1.63 4.48 -5.61
C ILE A 225 -3.11 4.78 -5.35
N TYR A 226 -4.00 3.81 -5.55
CA TYR A 226 -5.43 3.95 -5.26
C TYR A 226 -5.67 4.05 -3.75
N TYR A 227 -5.02 3.20 -2.97
CA TYR A 227 -5.02 3.28 -1.51
C TYR A 227 -4.48 4.63 -1.02
N ALA A 228 -3.33 5.06 -1.54
CA ALA A 228 -2.72 6.36 -1.22
C ALA A 228 -3.68 7.53 -1.49
N SER A 229 -4.28 7.52 -2.69
CA SER A 229 -5.19 8.58 -3.15
C SER A 229 -6.47 8.63 -2.32
N PHE A 230 -7.03 7.46 -1.96
CA PHE A 230 -8.20 7.36 -1.11
C PHE A 230 -7.96 8.03 0.26
N PHE A 231 -6.87 7.68 0.95
CA PHE A 231 -6.56 8.27 2.25
C PHE A 231 -6.15 9.75 2.16
N ALA A 232 -5.47 10.16 1.10
CA ALA A 232 -5.16 11.57 0.86
C ALA A 232 -6.43 12.42 0.72
N LEU A 233 -7.41 11.94 -0.07
CA LEU A 233 -8.69 12.61 -0.26
C LEU A 233 -9.52 12.62 1.03
N LEU A 234 -9.62 11.48 1.72
CA LEU A 234 -10.36 11.38 2.96
C LEU A 234 -9.76 12.27 4.06
N GLY A 235 -8.43 12.25 4.21
CA GLY A 235 -7.71 13.10 5.13
C GLY A 235 -7.86 14.58 4.82
N LEU A 236 -7.88 14.95 3.53
CA LEU A 236 -8.19 16.31 3.10
C LEU A 236 -9.61 16.74 3.51
N LEU A 237 -10.63 15.90 3.28
CA LEU A 237 -12.00 16.20 3.67
C LEU A 237 -12.13 16.40 5.19
N VAL A 238 -11.50 15.52 5.97
CA VAL A 238 -11.45 15.63 7.44
C VAL A 238 -10.74 16.92 7.86
N ALA A 239 -9.57 17.22 7.29
CA ALA A 239 -8.83 18.44 7.61
C ALA A 239 -9.60 19.71 7.23
N LEU A 240 -10.27 19.74 6.08
CA LEU A 240 -11.12 20.84 5.66
C LEU A 240 -12.29 21.03 6.63
N PHE A 241 -12.92 19.95 7.09
CA PHE A 241 -13.98 19.98 8.09
C PHE A 241 -13.48 20.52 9.44
N LEU A 242 -12.36 20.03 9.95
CA LEU A 242 -11.78 20.46 11.24
C LEU A 242 -11.26 21.90 11.21
N SER A 243 -10.75 22.36 10.06
CA SER A 243 -10.20 23.72 9.89
C SER A 243 -11.25 24.76 9.49
N ARG A 244 -12.55 24.40 9.45
CA ARG A 244 -13.62 25.33 9.06
C ARG A 244 -13.59 26.58 9.95
N PRO A 245 -13.49 27.79 9.38
CA PRO A 245 -13.53 29.01 10.16
C PRO A 245 -14.90 29.16 10.84
N LYS A 246 -14.91 29.32 12.17
CA LYS A 246 -16.14 29.51 12.94
C LYS A 246 -16.82 30.82 12.51
N ARG A 247 -18.10 30.74 12.11
CA ARG A 247 -18.95 31.86 11.62
C ARG A 247 -18.91 33.15 12.46
N LYS A 248 -18.53 33.09 13.75
CA LYS A 248 -18.49 34.27 14.64
C LYS A 248 -17.47 35.34 14.23
N LEU A 249 -16.43 35.01 13.45
CA LEU A 249 -15.44 35.99 12.96
C LEU A 249 -15.89 36.77 11.71
N LEU A 250 -16.95 36.33 11.02
CA LEU A 250 -17.48 37.04 9.84
C LEU A 250 -18.42 38.21 10.21
N LYS A 251 -18.92 38.27 11.46
CA LYS A 251 -19.76 39.39 11.94
C LYS A 251 -18.97 40.51 12.64
N SER A 252 -17.75 40.27 13.12
CA SER A 252 -16.94 41.28 13.80
C SER A 252 -16.18 42.22 12.85
N GLY A 253 -16.14 41.93 11.54
CA GLY A 253 -15.55 42.81 10.52
C GLY A 253 -16.48 43.91 10.01
N HIS A 254 -17.67 44.09 10.61
CA HIS A 254 -18.65 45.09 10.17
C HIS A 254 -19.05 46.09 11.27
N LEU A 255 -18.31 46.13 12.38
CA LEU A 255 -18.55 47.06 13.50
C LEU A 255 -17.27 47.82 13.90
N SER A 256 -16.52 48.28 12.91
CA SER A 256 -15.49 49.30 13.08
C SER A 256 -15.40 50.11 11.79
N GLY A 257 -16.46 50.86 11.53
CA GLY A 257 -16.48 52.06 10.71
C GLY A 257 -16.89 53.21 11.62
#